data_AF-A0A8T7LCF8-F1
#
_entry.id   AF-A0A8T7LCF8-F1
#
_cell.length_a   1.000
_cell.length_b   1.000
_cell.length_c   1.000
_cell.angle_alpha   90.00
_cell.angle_beta   90.00
_cell.angle_gamma   90.00
#
_symmetry.space_group_name_H-M   'P 1'
#
loop_
_entity.id
_entity.type
_entity.pdbx_description
1 polymer ?
#
loop_
_entity_poly.entity_id
_entity_poly.type
_entity_poly.pdbx_seq_one_letter_code
_entity_poly.pdbx_strand_id
1 'polypeptide(L)'
;MRIDDDAALVKACQRGDAMGWETLVRRYQRLIYTIPRRIGLGDDDAAEVFQRVCVALLENLSKIEQPDRIGAWLATTARRESWRQVRRTRPSESLDQDDEQSPAMQIPDTALLPDELLERIERQHAVRRALEQLDDRCRTLLTLLFYRSDPPLYSDIASQLEIPEGSIGPTRARCLQKLRRVLEGSGA
;
A
#
# COMPACT_ATOMS: atom_id res chain seq x y z
N MET A 1 -9.80 -3.30 -15.17
CA MET A 1 -8.67 -2.34 -15.12
C MET A 1 -8.26 -2.20 -13.67
N ARG A 2 -7.07 -2.63 -13.29
CA ARG A 2 -6.62 -2.51 -11.90
C ARG A 2 -6.12 -1.08 -11.70
N ILE A 3 -6.75 -0.33 -10.82
CA ILE A 3 -6.32 1.04 -10.53
C ILE A 3 -5.16 0.92 -9.54
N ASP A 4 -3.94 1.16 -10.03
CA ASP A 4 -2.75 1.02 -9.20
C ASP A 4 -2.16 2.34 -8.69
N ASP A 5 -2.79 3.46 -9.04
CA ASP A 5 -2.44 4.80 -8.59
C ASP A 5 -3.25 5.23 -7.37
N ASP A 6 -2.59 5.78 -6.35
CA ASP A 6 -3.23 6.14 -5.07
C ASP A 6 -4.22 7.28 -5.25
N ALA A 7 -3.87 8.31 -6.03
CA ALA A 7 -4.80 9.39 -6.34
C ALA A 7 -6.04 8.90 -7.10
N ALA A 8 -5.85 8.05 -8.11
CA ALA A 8 -6.96 7.46 -8.83
C ALA A 8 -7.85 6.56 -7.95
N LEU A 9 -7.25 5.79 -7.03
CA LEU A 9 -7.99 4.95 -6.07
C LEU A 9 -8.82 5.77 -5.11
N VAL A 10 -8.24 6.81 -4.50
CA VAL A 10 -8.96 7.74 -3.61
C VAL A 10 -10.10 8.42 -4.38
N LYS A 11 -9.85 8.91 -5.59
CA LYS A 11 -10.90 9.50 -6.45
C LYS A 11 -12.01 8.50 -6.79
N ALA A 12 -11.69 7.23 -7.01
CA ALA A 12 -12.69 6.18 -7.23
C ALA A 12 -13.54 5.95 -5.98
N CYS A 13 -12.90 5.86 -4.81
CA CYS A 13 -13.60 5.75 -3.53
C CYS A 13 -14.51 6.97 -3.28
N GLN A 14 -14.08 8.19 -3.64
CA GLN A 14 -14.87 9.42 -3.49
C GLN A 14 -16.15 9.40 -4.33
N ARG A 15 -16.18 8.61 -5.41
CA ARG A 15 -17.37 8.39 -6.26
C ARG A 15 -18.22 7.21 -5.79
N GLY A 16 -17.89 6.57 -4.67
CA GLY A 16 -18.60 5.39 -4.16
C GLY A 16 -18.26 4.08 -4.88
N ASP A 17 -17.11 3.99 -5.55
CA ASP A 17 -16.68 2.76 -6.23
C ASP A 17 -16.22 1.70 -5.20
N ALA A 18 -17.02 0.64 -5.07
CA ALA A 18 -16.73 -0.48 -4.17
C ALA A 18 -15.43 -1.22 -4.51
N MET A 19 -15.07 -1.34 -5.80
CA MET A 19 -13.81 -1.98 -6.19
C MET A 19 -12.61 -1.09 -5.87
N GLY A 20 -12.79 0.23 -5.98
CA GLY A 20 -11.81 1.23 -5.54
C GLY A 20 -11.53 1.09 -4.04
N TRP A 21 -12.59 0.99 -3.23
CA TRP A 21 -12.49 0.79 -1.79
C TRP A 21 -11.76 -0.50 -1.42
N GLU A 22 -12.20 -1.62 -1.99
CA GLU A 22 -11.58 -2.93 -1.73
C GLU A 22 -10.08 -2.91 -2.10
N THR A 23 -9.73 -2.29 -3.22
CA THR A 23 -8.34 -2.19 -3.67
C THR A 23 -7.50 -1.31 -2.76
N LEU A 24 -8.05 -0.19 -2.27
CA LEU A 24 -7.38 0.71 -1.33
C LEU A 24 -7.15 0.03 0.03
N VAL A 25 -8.17 -0.64 0.58
CA VAL A 25 -8.05 -1.37 1.84
C VAL A 25 -7.06 -2.53 1.71
N ARG A 26 -7.18 -3.36 0.67
CA ARG A 26 -6.27 -4.48 0.41
C ARG A 26 -4.81 -4.02 0.28
N ARG A 27 -4.61 -2.83 -0.30
CA ARG A 27 -3.30 -2.19 -0.48
C ARG A 27 -2.65 -1.81 0.85
N TYR A 28 -3.40 -1.15 1.74
CA TYR A 28 -2.84 -0.61 3.00
C TYR A 28 -3.11 -1.45 4.25
N GLN A 29 -3.86 -2.55 4.16
CA GLN A 29 -4.20 -3.38 5.32
C GLN A 29 -2.97 -3.77 6.13
N ARG A 30 -1.86 -4.13 5.48
CA ARG A 30 -0.63 -4.53 6.17
C ARG A 30 -0.01 -3.37 6.93
N LEU A 31 -0.04 -2.15 6.37
CA LEU A 31 0.44 -0.95 7.05
C LEU A 31 -0.40 -0.69 8.30
N ILE A 32 -1.72 -0.67 8.13
CA ILE A 32 -2.69 -0.36 9.20
C ILE A 32 -2.59 -1.39 10.33
N TYR A 33 -2.41 -2.68 10.03
CA TYR A 33 -2.23 -3.73 11.05
C TYR A 33 -0.84 -3.74 11.70
N THR A 34 0.22 -3.38 10.97
CA THR A 34 1.58 -3.43 11.53
C THR A 34 1.79 -2.39 12.62
N ILE A 35 1.17 -1.22 12.50
CA ILE A 35 1.31 -0.10 13.43
C ILE A 35 0.86 -0.46 14.87
N PRO A 36 -0.39 -0.90 15.13
CA PRO A 36 -0.82 -1.29 16.48
C PRO A 36 -0.01 -2.47 17.02
N ARG A 37 0.32 -3.45 16.18
CA ARG A 37 1.13 -4.61 16.57
C ARG A 37 2.53 -4.21 17.04
N ARG A 38 3.16 -3.22 16.39
CA ARG A 38 4.47 -2.69 16.83
C ARG A 38 4.40 -1.90 18.13
N ILE A 39 3.26 -1.30 18.45
CA ILE A 39 3.02 -0.61 19.72
C ILE A 39 2.75 -1.62 20.86
N GLY A 40 2.59 -2.91 20.53
CA GLY A 40 2.41 -4.00 21.50
C GLY A 40 0.96 -4.39 21.73
N LEU A 41 0.02 -3.86 20.93
CA LEU A 41 -1.39 -4.26 21.01
C LEU A 41 -1.58 -5.71 20.55
N GLY A 42 -2.52 -6.41 21.20
CA GLY A 42 -2.98 -7.75 20.83
C GLY A 42 -3.62 -7.78 19.44
N ASP A 43 -3.98 -8.98 18.97
CA ASP A 43 -4.61 -9.14 17.65
C ASP A 43 -6.02 -8.51 17.61
N ASP A 44 -6.82 -8.77 18.66
CA ASP A 44 -8.16 -8.20 18.81
C ASP A 44 -8.14 -6.66 18.83
N ASP A 45 -7.22 -6.08 19.61
CA ASP A 45 -7.00 -4.64 19.67
C ASP A 45 -6.54 -4.06 18.32
N ALA A 46 -5.67 -4.79 17.60
CA ALA A 46 -5.22 -4.38 16.28
C ALA A 46 -6.36 -4.43 15.25
N ALA A 47 -7.26 -5.41 15.33
CA ALA A 47 -8.45 -5.49 14.50
C ALA A 47 -9.42 -4.33 14.79
N GLU A 48 -9.59 -3.96 16.06
CA GLU A 48 -10.41 -2.80 16.43
C GLU A 48 -9.81 -1.48 15.89
N VAL A 49 -8.49 -1.31 16.01
CA VAL A 49 -7.78 -0.18 15.39
C VAL A 49 -7.99 -0.16 13.88
N PHE A 50 -7.85 -1.29 13.21
CA PHE A 50 -8.06 -1.41 11.77
C PHE A 50 -9.47 -0.97 11.37
N GLN A 51 -10.50 -1.42 12.10
CA GLN A 51 -11.88 -1.02 11.85
C GLN A 51 -12.07 0.49 12.03
N ARG A 52 -11.56 1.08 13.11
CA ARG A 52 -11.66 2.53 13.34
C ARG A 52 -10.94 3.34 12.27
N VAL A 53 -9.79 2.88 11.79
CA VAL A 53 -9.08 3.52 10.67
C VAL A 53 -9.90 3.45 9.39
N CYS A 54 -10.54 2.31 9.09
CA CYS A 54 -11.41 2.18 7.92
C CYS A 54 -12.63 3.11 8.00
N VAL A 55 -13.28 3.20 9.17
CA VAL A 55 -14.39 4.12 9.39
C VAL A 55 -13.93 5.58 9.23
N ALA A 56 -12.84 5.96 9.88
CA ALA A 56 -12.27 7.30 9.76
C ALA A 56 -11.90 7.64 8.31
N LEU A 57 -11.37 6.67 7.56
CA LEU A 57 -11.07 6.82 6.15
C LEU A 57 -12.34 7.12 5.35
N LEU A 58 -13.40 6.34 5.54
CA LEU A 58 -14.67 6.51 4.83
C LEU A 58 -15.31 7.87 5.13
N GLU A 59 -15.30 8.30 6.41
CA GLU A 59 -15.87 9.58 6.85
C GLU A 59 -15.11 10.81 6.34
N ASN A 60 -13.80 10.67 6.16
CA ASN A 60 -12.94 11.79 5.76
C ASN A 60 -12.54 11.74 4.28
N LEU A 61 -13.01 10.75 3.53
CA LEU A 61 -12.56 10.47 2.16
C LEU A 61 -12.78 11.66 1.21
N SER A 62 -13.89 12.39 1.37
CA SER A 62 -14.21 13.61 0.63
C SER A 62 -13.35 14.82 1.01
N LYS A 63 -12.71 14.79 2.19
CA LYS A 63 -11.86 15.87 2.72
C LYS A 63 -10.38 15.66 2.40
N ILE A 64 -10.01 14.56 1.75
CA ILE A 64 -8.62 14.27 1.37
C ILE A 64 -8.23 15.12 0.17
N GLU A 65 -7.53 16.23 0.44
CA GLU A 65 -7.05 17.18 -0.59
C GLU A 65 -5.80 16.70 -1.33
N GLN A 66 -4.99 15.83 -0.70
CA GLN A 66 -3.78 15.25 -1.29
C GLN A 66 -3.92 13.73 -1.42
N PRO A 67 -4.65 13.24 -2.43
CA PRO A 67 -4.88 11.81 -2.66
C PRO A 67 -3.59 10.96 -2.74
N ASP A 68 -2.51 11.53 -3.27
CA ASP A 68 -1.20 10.87 -3.37
C ASP A 68 -0.52 10.61 -2.02
N ARG A 69 -0.98 11.27 -0.95
CA ARG A 69 -0.46 11.10 0.42
C ARG A 69 -1.35 10.23 1.30
N ILE A 70 -2.23 9.43 0.71
CA ILE A 70 -3.14 8.56 1.45
C ILE A 70 -2.41 7.59 2.38
N GLY A 71 -1.27 7.05 1.96
CA GLY A 71 -0.45 6.16 2.78
C GLY A 71 0.05 6.82 4.07
N ALA A 72 0.55 8.05 3.97
CA ALA A 72 0.95 8.85 5.13
C ALA A 72 -0.24 9.15 6.05
N TRP A 73 -1.37 9.58 5.47
CA TRP A 73 -2.60 9.83 6.23
C TRP A 73 -3.07 8.60 6.99
N LEU A 74 -3.01 7.41 6.37
CA LEU A 74 -3.36 6.13 6.98
C LEU A 74 -2.40 5.76 8.11
N ALA A 75 -1.09 5.95 7.92
CA ALA A 75 -0.09 5.70 8.96
C ALA A 75 -0.33 6.59 10.19
N THR A 76 -0.55 7.89 9.97
CA THR A 76 -0.88 8.87 11.01
C THR A 76 -2.16 8.48 11.77
N THR A 77 -3.21 8.13 11.03
CA THR A 77 -4.51 7.76 11.61
C THR A 77 -4.42 6.46 12.41
N ALA A 78 -3.80 5.42 11.86
CA ALA A 78 -3.58 4.15 12.55
C ALA A 78 -2.77 4.31 13.83
N ARG A 79 -1.76 5.18 13.82
CA ARG A 79 -0.97 5.50 15.01
C ARG A 79 -1.80 6.20 16.09
N ARG A 80 -2.62 7.18 15.70
CA ARG A 80 -3.54 7.88 16.61
C ARG A 80 -4.53 6.90 17.24
N GLU A 81 -5.18 6.06 16.44
CA GLU A 81 -6.15 5.09 16.93
C GLU A 81 -5.51 4.00 17.81
N SER A 82 -4.25 3.62 17.52
CA SER A 82 -3.47 2.70 18.36
C SER A 82 -3.24 3.29 19.75
N TRP A 83 -2.81 4.55 19.86
CA TRP A 83 -2.63 5.21 21.16
C TRP A 83 -3.94 5.39 21.92
N ARG A 84 -5.02 5.71 21.21
CA ARG A 84 -6.37 5.74 21.79
C ARG A 84 -6.75 4.37 22.38
N GLN A 85 -6.44 3.28 21.68
CA GLN A 85 -6.70 1.93 22.16
C GLN A 85 -5.86 1.60 23.40
N VAL A 86 -4.56 1.90 23.41
CA VAL A 86 -3.68 1.71 24.57
C VAL A 86 -4.21 2.44 25.81
N ARG A 87 -4.71 3.67 25.65
CA ARG A 87 -5.31 4.43 26.76
C ARG A 87 -6.60 3.81 27.29
N ARG A 88 -7.38 3.14 26.44
CA ARG A 88 -8.63 2.46 26.82
C ARG A 88 -8.39 1.12 27.52
N THR A 89 -7.37 0.38 27.10
CA THR A 89 -7.08 -0.96 27.63
C THR A 89 -6.19 -0.93 28.87
N ARG A 90 -5.50 0.19 29.14
CA ARG A 90 -4.84 0.40 30.43
C ARG A 90 -5.88 0.77 31.49
N PRO A 91 -5.95 0.06 32.63
CA PRO A 91 -6.73 0.51 33.78
C PRO A 91 -6.23 1.90 34.20
N SER A 92 -7.08 2.92 34.10
CA SER A 92 -6.72 4.28 34.51
C SER A 92 -6.71 4.38 36.03
N GLU A 93 -5.57 4.73 36.62
CA GLU A 93 -5.60 5.78 37.64
C GLU A 93 -6.01 7.07 36.91
N SER A 94 -7.20 7.55 37.25
CA SER A 94 -7.90 8.79 36.88
C SER A 94 -8.10 9.14 35.40
N LEU A 95 -9.37 9.01 35.02
CA LEU A 95 -10.07 9.79 34.02
C LEU A 95 -9.99 11.27 34.38
N ASP A 96 -9.51 12.11 33.46
CA ASP A 96 -10.12 13.41 33.19
C ASP A 96 -9.59 13.98 31.86
N GLN A 97 -10.50 14.69 31.18
CA GLN A 97 -10.36 15.49 29.96
C GLN A 97 -10.80 14.80 28.65
N ASP A 98 -12.11 14.91 28.46
CA ASP A 98 -12.73 15.30 27.20
C ASP A 98 -11.87 16.32 26.45
N ASP A 99 -11.61 16.02 25.18
CA ASP A 99 -11.45 17.04 24.14
C ASP A 99 -11.96 16.44 22.82
N GLU A 100 -13.29 16.27 22.78
CA GLU A 100 -14.02 16.23 21.53
C GLU A 100 -13.98 17.63 20.92
N GLN A 101 -13.16 17.79 19.87
CA GLN A 101 -13.00 18.97 18.98
C GLN A 101 -11.68 19.75 19.13
N SER A 102 -10.57 19.24 18.55
CA SER A 102 -9.59 20.10 17.86
C SER A 102 -8.54 19.35 17.03
N PRO A 103 -8.01 19.99 15.96
CA PRO A 103 -7.18 19.38 14.92
C PRO A 103 -5.75 19.15 15.38
N ALA A 104 -5.10 18.13 14.82
CA ALA A 104 -3.67 17.83 15.02
C ALA A 104 -3.24 17.64 16.49
N MET A 105 -3.75 16.59 17.12
CA MET A 105 -3.10 16.02 18.31
C MET A 105 -1.65 15.70 17.92
N GLN A 106 -0.68 16.43 18.49
CA GLN A 106 0.75 16.27 18.20
C GLN A 106 1.17 14.84 18.54
N ILE A 107 1.37 14.05 17.49
CA ILE A 107 1.78 12.65 17.58
C ILE A 107 3.27 12.66 17.93
N PRO A 108 3.72 12.05 19.05
CA PRO A 108 5.15 12.00 19.39
C PRO A 108 5.95 11.41 18.23
N ASP A 109 7.13 11.92 17.91
CA ASP A 109 7.91 11.51 16.71
C ASP A 109 8.60 10.12 16.84
N THR A 110 8.39 9.42 17.96
CA THR A 110 9.29 8.33 18.41
C THR A 110 9.03 6.92 17.86
N ALA A 111 8.27 6.76 16.78
CA ALA A 111 8.12 5.45 16.12
C ALA A 111 8.64 5.54 14.68
N LEU A 112 9.97 5.57 14.53
CA LEU A 112 10.72 5.74 13.28
C LEU A 112 10.64 4.53 12.29
N LEU A 113 9.60 3.70 12.35
CA LEU A 113 9.55 2.40 11.65
C LEU A 113 8.31 2.13 10.75
N PRO A 114 7.21 2.90 10.79
CA PRO A 114 6.17 2.87 9.75
C PRO A 114 6.67 3.40 8.40
N ASP A 115 7.65 4.30 8.40
CA ASP A 115 8.13 4.97 7.19
C ASP A 115 8.80 3.96 6.23
N GLU A 116 9.66 3.07 6.73
CA GLU A 116 10.26 2.01 5.89
C GLU A 116 9.20 1.07 5.28
N LEU A 117 8.13 0.77 6.03
CA LEU A 117 7.05 -0.07 5.54
C LEU A 117 6.22 0.68 4.49
N LEU A 118 5.92 1.95 4.73
CA LEU A 118 5.22 2.83 3.80
C LEU A 118 6.04 2.97 2.51
N GLU A 119 7.33 3.31 2.60
CA GLU A 119 8.25 3.37 1.46
C GLU A 119 8.31 2.05 0.70
N ARG A 120 8.29 0.90 1.40
CA ARG A 120 8.28 -0.41 0.76
C ARG A 120 6.97 -0.65 0.00
N ILE A 121 5.84 -0.26 0.59
CA ILE A 121 4.52 -0.34 -0.05
C ILE A 121 4.51 0.56 -1.29
N GLU A 122 4.92 1.82 -1.17
CA GLU A 122 5.03 2.78 -2.27
C GLU A 122 5.94 2.28 -3.40
N ARG A 123 7.12 1.74 -3.09
CA ARG A 123 8.01 1.13 -4.09
C ARG A 123 7.35 -0.06 -4.79
N GLN A 124 6.67 -0.93 -4.06
CA GLN A 124 5.94 -2.05 -4.65
C GLN A 124 4.83 -1.57 -5.61
N HIS A 125 4.15 -0.48 -5.28
CA HIS A 125 3.14 0.14 -6.15
C HIS A 125 3.75 0.81 -7.37
N ALA A 126 4.85 1.53 -7.22
CA ALA A 126 5.57 2.12 -8.33
C ALA A 126 5.98 1.04 -9.36
N VAL A 127 6.53 -0.08 -8.91
CA VAL A 127 6.90 -1.21 -9.78
C VAL A 127 5.67 -1.82 -10.46
N ARG A 128 4.57 -2.02 -9.75
CA ARG A 128 3.33 -2.56 -10.32
C ARG A 128 2.73 -1.64 -11.39
N ARG A 129 2.62 -0.33 -11.10
CA ARG A 129 2.20 0.68 -12.09
C ARG A 129 3.09 0.67 -13.32
N ALA A 130 4.40 0.61 -13.13
CA ALA A 130 5.35 0.62 -14.23
C ALA A 130 5.24 -0.66 -15.10
N LEU A 131 4.98 -1.82 -14.50
CA LEU A 131 4.71 -3.06 -15.23
C LEU A 131 3.43 -2.98 -16.07
N GLU A 132 2.39 -2.31 -15.59
CA GLU A 132 1.12 -2.14 -16.31
C GLU A 132 1.25 -1.24 -17.55
N GLN A 133 2.26 -0.38 -17.60
CA GLN A 133 2.57 0.48 -18.75
C GLN A 133 3.47 -0.19 -19.81
N LEU A 134 4.00 -1.39 -19.54
CA LEU A 134 4.80 -2.12 -20.53
C LEU A 134 3.92 -2.75 -21.60
N ASP A 135 4.51 -3.01 -22.77
CA ASP A 135 3.89 -3.86 -23.78
C ASP A 135 3.62 -5.28 -23.23
N ASP A 136 2.58 -5.92 -23.75
CA ASP A 136 2.08 -7.22 -23.28
C ASP A 136 3.17 -8.28 -23.20
N ARG A 137 4.07 -8.30 -24.18
CA ARG A 137 5.18 -9.24 -24.22
C ARG A 137 6.14 -9.03 -23.05
N CYS A 138 6.57 -7.80 -22.79
CA CYS A 138 7.46 -7.52 -21.65
C CYS A 138 6.77 -7.71 -20.30
N ARG A 139 5.51 -7.30 -20.16
CA ARG A 139 4.72 -7.53 -18.95
C ARG A 139 4.61 -9.03 -18.65
N THR A 140 4.22 -9.83 -19.64
CA THR A 140 4.06 -11.29 -19.50
C THR A 140 5.38 -11.97 -19.13
N LEU A 141 6.48 -11.64 -19.83
CA LEU A 141 7.80 -12.20 -19.53
C LEU A 141 8.24 -11.91 -18.09
N LEU A 142 8.12 -10.66 -17.63
CA LEU A 142 8.54 -10.29 -16.28
C LEU A 142 7.63 -10.90 -15.20
N THR A 143 6.32 -11.00 -15.44
CA THR A 143 5.40 -11.70 -14.53
C THR A 143 5.77 -13.19 -14.43
N LEU A 144 6.00 -13.88 -15.54
CA LEU A 144 6.38 -15.29 -15.51
C LEU A 144 7.71 -15.53 -14.78
N LEU A 145 8.68 -14.62 -14.92
CA LEU A 145 9.99 -14.72 -14.29
C LEU A 145 10.00 -14.41 -12.79
N PHE A 146 9.19 -13.44 -12.33
CA PHE A 146 9.34 -12.86 -10.99
C PHE A 146 8.11 -12.95 -10.08
N TYR A 147 6.92 -13.30 -10.61
CA TYR A 147 5.70 -13.43 -9.79
C TYR A 147 5.36 -14.87 -9.40
N ARG A 148 6.11 -15.86 -9.88
CA ARG A 148 5.93 -17.26 -9.49
C ARG A 148 6.73 -17.57 -8.22
N SER A 149 6.15 -18.38 -7.34
CA SER A 149 6.80 -18.88 -6.13
C SER A 149 7.96 -19.82 -6.45
N ASP A 150 7.84 -20.58 -7.55
CA ASP A 150 8.83 -21.54 -8.00
C ASP A 150 9.64 -20.99 -9.18
N PRO A 151 10.95 -21.33 -9.29
CA PRO A 151 11.78 -20.94 -10.43
C PRO A 151 11.19 -21.48 -11.75
N PRO A 152 10.82 -20.62 -12.71
CA PRO A 152 10.23 -21.09 -13.95
C PRO A 152 11.30 -21.72 -14.85
N LEU A 153 10.92 -22.79 -15.56
CA LEU A 153 11.75 -23.34 -16.62
C LEU A 153 11.73 -22.39 -17.82
N TYR A 154 12.91 -22.09 -18.36
CA TYR A 154 13.04 -21.19 -19.51
C TYR A 154 12.34 -21.76 -20.74
N SER A 155 12.35 -23.09 -20.93
CA SER A 155 11.58 -23.79 -21.97
C SER A 155 10.08 -23.46 -21.92
N ASP A 156 9.49 -23.39 -20.73
CA ASP A 156 8.05 -23.15 -20.56
C ASP A 156 7.72 -21.69 -20.90
N ILE A 157 8.55 -20.77 -20.43
CA ILE A 157 8.41 -19.34 -20.75
C ILE A 157 8.59 -19.09 -22.25
N ALA A 158 9.57 -19.74 -22.87
CA ALA A 158 9.86 -19.65 -24.30
C ALA A 158 8.65 -20.11 -25.12
N SER A 159 8.08 -21.26 -24.74
CA SER A 159 6.89 -21.83 -25.39
C SER A 159 5.68 -20.92 -25.22
N GLN A 160 5.44 -20.40 -24.02
CA GLN A 160 4.30 -19.51 -23.74
C GLN A 160 4.41 -18.16 -24.47
N LEU A 161 5.62 -17.67 -24.70
CA LEU A 161 5.88 -16.41 -25.41
C LEU A 161 6.11 -16.60 -26.91
N GLU A 162 6.11 -17.83 -27.41
CA GLU A 162 6.41 -18.19 -28.79
C GLU A 162 7.77 -17.63 -29.28
N ILE A 163 8.81 -17.79 -28.45
CA ILE A 163 10.18 -17.35 -28.76
C ILE A 163 11.20 -18.47 -28.56
N PRO A 164 12.39 -18.42 -29.20
CA PRO A 164 13.47 -19.34 -28.90
C PRO A 164 13.93 -19.19 -27.45
N GLU A 165 14.25 -20.29 -26.76
CA GLU A 165 14.72 -20.26 -25.37
C GLU A 165 15.96 -19.37 -25.17
N GLY A 166 16.92 -19.43 -26.12
CA GLY A 166 18.09 -18.54 -26.13
C GLY A 166 17.77 -17.05 -26.24
N SER A 167 16.55 -16.68 -26.65
CA SER A 167 16.09 -15.28 -26.71
C SER A 167 15.60 -14.74 -25.37
N ILE A 168 15.40 -15.57 -24.35
CA ILE A 168 14.89 -15.13 -23.04
C ILE A 168 15.83 -14.13 -22.39
N GLY A 169 17.14 -14.43 -22.31
CA GLY A 169 18.13 -13.54 -21.69
C GLY A 169 18.15 -12.13 -22.31
N PRO A 170 18.35 -12.00 -23.63
CA PRO A 170 18.31 -10.71 -24.32
C PRO A 170 16.96 -10.00 -24.21
N THR A 171 15.84 -10.74 -24.26
CA THR A 171 14.50 -10.14 -24.14
C THR A 171 14.26 -9.63 -22.72
N ARG A 172 14.69 -10.39 -21.69
CA ARG A 172 14.63 -9.98 -20.29
C ARG A 172 15.40 -8.68 -20.06
N ALA A 173 16.63 -8.58 -20.58
CA ALA A 173 17.44 -7.37 -20.47
C ALA A 173 16.74 -6.15 -21.08
N ARG A 174 16.18 -6.28 -22.29
CA ARG A 174 15.41 -5.20 -22.94
C ARG A 174 14.15 -4.81 -22.14
N CYS A 175 13.41 -5.80 -21.62
CA CYS A 175 12.20 -5.53 -20.84
C CYS A 175 12.50 -4.87 -19.49
N LEU A 176 13.57 -5.28 -18.80
CA LEU A 176 14.03 -4.61 -17.58
C LEU A 176 14.48 -3.17 -17.87
N GLN A 177 15.14 -2.92 -19.01
CA GLN A 177 15.51 -1.57 -19.40
C GLN A 177 14.29 -0.69 -19.71
N LYS A 178 13.25 -1.25 -20.34
CA LYS A 178 11.96 -0.55 -20.51
C LYS A 178 11.31 -0.25 -19.16
N LEU A 179 11.23 -1.22 -18.26
CA LEU A 179 10.67 -1.03 -16.91
C LEU A 179 11.40 0.07 -16.15
N ARG A 180 12.74 0.08 -16.22
CA ARG A 180 13.58 1.12 -15.61
C ARG A 180 13.26 2.51 -16.16
N ARG A 181 13.13 2.67 -17.49
CA ARG A 181 12.75 3.95 -18.10
C ARG A 181 11.37 4.43 -17.65
N VAL A 182 10.40 3.52 -17.51
CA VAL A 182 9.06 3.88 -17.00
C VAL A 182 9.14 4.33 -15.55
N LEU A 183 9.92 3.65 -14.71
CA LEU A 183 10.13 4.04 -13.31
C LEU A 183 10.84 5.39 -13.17
N GLU A 184 11.87 5.65 -13.97
CA GLU A 184 12.62 6.90 -13.97
C GLU A 184 11.79 8.06 -14.56
N GLY A 185 11.01 7.79 -15.61
CA GLY A 185 10.13 8.79 -16.25
C GLY A 185 8.84 9.10 -15.49
N SER A 186 8.43 8.23 -14.56
CA SER A 186 7.30 8.49 -13.65
C SER A 186 7.73 9.15 -12.33
N GLY A 187 9.05 9.33 -12.12
CA GLY A 187 9.64 9.93 -10.93
C GLY A 187 10.08 11.39 -11.09
N ALA A 188 9.63 12.06 -12.15
CA ALA A 188 9.90 13.48 -12.45
C ALA A 188 8.62 14.31 -12.37
#